data_AF-A0A0F9K7M8-F1
#
_entry.id   AF-A0A0F9K7M8-F1
#
_cell.length_a   1.000
_cell.length_b   1.000
_cell.length_c   1.000
_cell.angle_alpha   90.00
_cell.angle_beta   90.00
_cell.angle_gamma   90.00
#
_symmetry.space_group_name_H-M   'P 1'
#
loop_
_entity.id
_entity.type
_entity.pdbx_description
1 polymer ?
#
loop_
_entity_poly.entity_id
_entity_poly.type
_entity_poly.pdbx_seq_one_letter_code
_entity_poly.pdbx_strand_id
1 'polypeptide(L)'
;MKYIHVPKWNLAIAMTPKCGSTSIYQAIHDEFNCTDDHCTDRFENLSTGQVPAFLPVLFVVRHPVDRFLSIWRHRTLPMYVSASGKTLLGLTPKQLWDGRDKGDDHWKSQTSLLGGLREQATIVRLEDLSTYWRHMTPSKVDLPHLNWTASEWPVELDRKFVGKIETYYADDIEMYNGAVKWLSMHPQLLK
;
A
#
# COMPACT_ATOMS: atom_id res chain seq x y z
N MET A 1 -34.54 23.64 -7.22
CA MET A 1 -33.18 23.90 -6.71
C MET A 1 -32.65 22.57 -6.20
N LYS A 2 -31.64 21.97 -6.85
CA LYS A 2 -31.08 20.67 -6.41
C LYS A 2 -29.85 20.96 -5.55
N TYR A 3 -29.98 20.77 -4.24
CA TYR A 3 -28.83 20.63 -3.37
C TYR A 3 -28.43 19.16 -3.37
N ILE A 4 -27.21 18.89 -3.83
CA ILE A 4 -26.56 17.58 -3.70
C ILE A 4 -25.38 17.81 -2.76
N HIS A 5 -25.44 17.22 -1.57
CA HIS A 5 -24.31 17.12 -0.64
C HIS A 5 -24.08 15.63 -0.37
N VAL A 6 -22.88 15.15 -0.71
CA VAL A 6 -22.43 13.76 -0.60
C VAL A 6 -20.91 13.81 -0.36
N PRO A 7 -20.35 13.16 0.67
CA PRO A 7 -20.48 13.46 2.11
C PRO A 7 -19.09 13.49 2.80
N LYS A 8 -19.05 13.35 4.13
CA LYS A 8 -17.93 12.76 4.90
C LYS A 8 -17.57 11.38 4.28
N TRP A 9 -16.76 11.39 3.23
CA TRP A 9 -15.98 10.31 2.65
C TRP A 9 -16.53 8.88 2.83
N ASN A 10 -17.56 8.56 2.04
CA ASN A 10 -17.95 7.18 1.75
C ASN A 10 -16.89 6.54 0.84
N LEU A 11 -15.68 6.32 1.36
CA LEU A 11 -14.55 5.73 0.65
C LEU A 11 -13.91 4.68 1.55
N ALA A 12 -13.82 3.44 1.08
CA ALA A 12 -13.00 2.43 1.73
C ALA A 12 -11.56 2.55 1.19
N ILE A 13 -10.57 2.68 2.08
CA ILE A 13 -9.17 2.67 1.69
C ILE A 13 -8.62 1.29 2.03
N ALA A 14 -8.39 0.48 1.01
CA ALA A 14 -7.87 -0.85 1.13
C ALA A 14 -6.36 -0.85 0.84
N MET A 15 -5.59 -1.44 1.74
CA MET A 15 -4.13 -1.37 1.70
C MET A 15 -3.52 -2.71 2.04
N THR A 16 -2.48 -3.07 1.30
CA THR A 16 -1.73 -4.30 1.54
C THR A 16 -0.55 -4.06 2.47
N PRO A 17 -0.02 -5.10 3.14
CA PRO A 17 1.16 -4.96 3.96
C PRO A 17 2.33 -4.33 3.19
N LYS A 18 2.95 -3.32 3.80
CA LYS A 18 4.11 -2.57 3.29
C LYS A 18 3.84 -1.62 2.11
N CYS A 19 2.58 -1.26 1.91
CA CYS A 19 2.15 -0.18 1.01
C CYS A 19 1.83 1.13 1.76
N GLY A 20 2.52 1.39 2.87
CA GLY A 20 2.35 2.64 3.64
C GLY A 20 1.12 2.69 4.55
N SER A 21 0.45 1.56 4.79
CA SER A 21 -0.83 1.50 5.54
C SER A 21 -0.83 2.24 6.86
N THR A 22 0.15 2.01 7.72
CA THR A 22 0.26 2.68 9.03
C THR A 22 0.38 4.20 8.90
N SER A 23 1.26 4.69 8.00
CA SER A 23 1.52 6.12 7.87
C SER A 23 0.36 6.85 7.19
N ILE A 24 -0.28 6.22 6.21
CA ILE A 24 -1.46 6.78 5.52
C ILE A 24 -2.66 6.83 6.47
N TYR A 25 -2.87 5.76 7.25
CA TYR A 25 -3.87 5.75 8.30
C TYR A 25 -3.68 6.92 9.28
N GLN A 26 -2.46 7.08 9.82
CA GLN A 26 -2.15 8.17 10.75
C GLN A 26 -2.41 9.55 10.13
N ALA A 27 -1.98 9.77 8.88
CA ALA A 27 -2.18 11.05 8.21
C ALA A 27 -3.66 11.41 8.01
N ILE A 28 -4.48 10.43 7.66
CA ILE A 28 -5.94 10.60 7.52
C ILE A 28 -6.57 10.83 8.90
N HIS A 29 -6.18 10.04 9.89
CA HIS A 29 -6.68 10.16 11.25
C HIS A 29 -6.39 11.55 11.83
N ASP A 30 -5.16 12.05 11.65
CA ASP A 30 -4.72 13.38 12.10
C ASP A 30 -5.46 14.51 11.39
N GLU A 31 -5.71 14.38 10.07
CA GLU A 31 -6.42 15.41 9.30
C GLU A 31 -7.87 15.59 9.76
N PHE A 32 -8.58 14.47 9.89
CA PHE A 32 -10.02 14.49 10.09
C PHE A 32 -10.41 14.48 11.56
N ASN A 33 -9.43 14.48 12.47
CA ASN A 33 -9.63 14.28 13.91
C ASN A 33 -10.60 13.11 14.13
N CYS A 34 -10.30 11.98 13.48
CA CYS A 34 -11.07 10.75 13.61
C CYS A 34 -11.16 10.41 15.10
N THR A 35 -12.30 10.71 15.71
CA THR A 35 -12.68 10.11 16.99
C THR A 35 -13.44 8.82 16.67
N ASP A 36 -13.45 7.84 17.57
CA ASP A 36 -14.07 6.50 17.37
C ASP A 36 -15.51 6.54 16.78
N ASP A 37 -16.24 7.65 16.95
CA ASP A 37 -17.59 7.88 16.41
C ASP A 37 -17.67 8.31 14.93
N HIS A 38 -16.55 8.66 14.28
CA HIS A 38 -16.52 9.23 12.92
C HIS A 38 -15.77 8.38 11.90
N CYS A 39 -14.87 7.54 12.37
CA CYS A 39 -14.10 6.61 11.56
C CYS A 39 -14.33 5.25 12.20
N THR A 40 -14.85 4.27 11.45
CA THR A 40 -14.96 2.91 11.96
C THR A 40 -13.54 2.35 12.02
N ASP A 41 -12.83 2.66 13.10
CA ASP A 41 -11.45 2.28 13.34
C ASP A 41 -11.36 0.77 13.51
N ARG A 42 -11.24 0.12 12.36
CA ARG A 42 -11.04 -1.31 12.28
C ARG A 42 -9.85 -1.52 11.37
N PHE A 43 -8.68 -1.60 12.01
CA PHE A 43 -7.57 -2.46 11.57
C PHE A 43 -7.99 -3.95 11.59
N GLU A 44 -9.27 -4.24 11.33
CA GLU A 44 -9.73 -5.58 11.12
C GLU A 44 -9.27 -5.96 9.72
N ASN A 45 -8.84 -7.20 9.55
CA ASN A 45 -8.88 -7.88 8.28
C ASN A 45 -10.35 -7.90 7.82
N LEU A 46 -10.86 -6.76 7.34
CA LEU A 46 -12.12 -6.74 6.65
C LEU A 46 -11.89 -7.63 5.45
N SER A 47 -12.43 -8.84 5.55
CA SER A 47 -12.55 -9.70 4.40
C SER A 47 -13.21 -8.86 3.31
N THR A 48 -12.75 -8.98 2.07
CA THR A 48 -13.25 -8.18 0.94
C THR A 48 -14.78 -8.21 0.82
N GLY A 49 -15.46 -9.22 1.38
CA GLY A 49 -16.92 -9.31 1.46
C GLY A 49 -17.63 -8.46 2.53
N GLN A 50 -16.90 -7.73 3.38
CA GLN A 50 -17.49 -6.83 4.40
C GLN A 50 -17.59 -5.38 3.93
N VAL A 51 -16.97 -5.03 2.79
CA VAL A 51 -17.12 -3.71 2.17
C VAL A 51 -18.43 -3.69 1.37
N PRO A 52 -19.38 -2.78 1.66
CA PRO A 52 -20.61 -2.70 0.88
C PRO A 52 -20.34 -2.46 -0.62
N ALA A 53 -21.09 -3.13 -1.50
CA ALA A 53 -20.88 -3.03 -2.94
C ALA A 53 -21.05 -1.62 -3.53
N PHE A 54 -21.79 -0.74 -2.84
CA PHE A 54 -21.98 0.65 -3.26
C PHE A 54 -20.86 1.59 -2.81
N LEU A 55 -19.93 1.12 -1.97
CA LEU A 55 -18.87 1.94 -1.40
C LEU A 55 -17.63 1.93 -2.32
N PRO A 56 -17.25 3.09 -2.91
CA PRO A 56 -16.00 3.19 -3.66
C PRO A 56 -14.80 2.70 -2.84
N VAL A 57 -13.89 1.99 -3.49
CA VAL A 57 -12.65 1.52 -2.87
C VAL A 57 -11.46 2.23 -3.50
N LEU A 58 -10.58 2.80 -2.68
CA LEU A 58 -9.24 3.21 -3.07
C LEU A 58 -8.27 2.11 -2.66
N PHE A 59 -7.63 1.46 -3.63
CA PHE A 59 -6.65 0.41 -3.37
C PHE A 59 -5.23 0.89 -3.65
N VAL A 60 -4.40 0.97 -2.62
CA VAL A 60 -3.03 1.48 -2.73
C VAL A 60 -2.05 0.34 -3.01
N VAL A 61 -1.31 0.46 -4.11
CA VAL A 61 -0.33 -0.53 -4.56
C VAL A 61 1.08 0.03 -4.53
N ARG A 62 2.06 -0.85 -4.31
CA ARG A 62 3.49 -0.52 -4.36
C ARG A 62 4.19 -1.46 -5.33
N HIS A 63 5.25 -0.97 -5.98
CA HIS A 63 6.08 -1.82 -6.83
C HIS A 63 6.51 -3.08 -6.06
N PRO A 64 6.35 -4.30 -6.61
CA PRO A 64 6.57 -5.54 -5.85
C PRO A 64 7.97 -5.67 -5.25
N VAL A 65 9.00 -5.18 -5.95
CA VAL A 65 10.38 -5.19 -5.45
C VAL A 65 10.54 -4.25 -4.25
N ASP A 66 9.97 -3.04 -4.31
CA ASP A 66 10.05 -2.07 -3.21
C ASP A 66 9.25 -2.55 -2.00
N ARG A 67 8.09 -3.16 -2.24
CA ARG A 67 7.28 -3.81 -1.22
C ARG A 67 8.07 -4.93 -0.54
N PHE A 68 8.71 -5.81 -1.31
CA PHE A 68 9.58 -6.85 -0.78
C PHE A 68 10.72 -6.29 0.07
N LEU A 69 11.42 -5.27 -0.41
CA LEU A 69 12.47 -4.59 0.33
C LEU A 69 11.99 -4.03 1.67
N SER A 70 10.79 -3.47 1.69
CA SER A 70 10.16 -2.97 2.92
C SER A 70 9.76 -4.09 3.88
N ILE A 71 9.34 -5.25 3.37
CA ILE A 71 9.12 -6.46 4.19
C ILE A 71 10.45 -6.88 4.82
N TRP A 72 11.49 -7.00 3.99
CA TRP A 72 12.81 -7.43 4.44
C TRP A 72 13.33 -6.54 5.56
N ARG A 73 13.46 -5.24 5.31
CA ARG A 73 13.98 -4.29 6.31
C ARG A 73 13.21 -4.35 7.61
N HIS A 74 11.88 -4.41 7.55
CA HIS A 74 11.05 -4.49 8.75
C HIS A 74 11.26 -5.78 9.55
N ARG A 75 11.30 -6.92 8.86
CA ARG A 75 11.41 -8.23 9.50
C ARG A 75 12.78 -8.49 10.09
N THR A 76 13.81 -7.84 9.57
CA THR A 76 15.19 -7.98 10.05
C THR A 76 15.56 -6.93 11.10
N LEU A 77 14.61 -6.15 11.62
CA LEU A 77 14.87 -5.25 12.74
C LEU A 77 14.97 -6.01 14.07
N PRO A 78 15.77 -5.53 15.05
CA PRO A 78 15.91 -6.17 16.35
C PRO A 78 14.57 -6.33 17.12
N MET A 79 13.62 -5.42 16.92
CA MET A 79 12.31 -5.49 17.60
C MET A 79 11.28 -6.38 16.92
N TYR A 80 11.58 -6.95 15.74
CA TYR A 80 10.62 -7.79 15.05
C TYR A 80 10.58 -9.20 15.67
N VAL A 81 9.38 -9.61 16.10
CA VAL A 81 9.12 -10.97 16.61
C VAL A 81 8.41 -11.76 15.51
N SER A 82 9.06 -12.80 14.98
CA SER A 82 8.42 -13.68 14.00
C SER A 82 7.35 -14.57 14.64
N ALA A 83 6.35 -14.98 13.88
CA ALA A 83 5.31 -15.91 14.35
C ALA A 83 5.89 -17.24 14.86
N SER A 84 7.05 -17.64 14.34
CA SER A 84 7.77 -18.85 14.74
C SER A 84 8.66 -18.68 15.98
N GLY A 85 8.73 -17.47 16.56
CA GLY A 85 9.66 -17.12 17.64
C GLY A 85 11.13 -17.05 17.23
N LYS A 86 11.46 -17.35 15.97
CA LYS A 86 12.83 -17.24 15.44
C LYS A 86 13.20 -15.78 15.18
N THR A 87 14.44 -15.42 15.51
CA THR A 87 15.01 -14.14 15.10
C THR A 87 15.26 -14.15 13.59
N LEU A 88 14.91 -13.05 12.93
CA LEU A 88 15.21 -12.80 11.52
C LEU A 88 16.26 -11.70 11.36
N LEU A 89 16.83 -11.22 12.48
CA LEU A 89 17.85 -10.18 12.49
C LEU A 89 19.06 -10.60 11.64
N GLY A 90 19.52 -9.67 10.79
CA GLY A 90 20.72 -9.87 9.97
C GLY A 90 20.56 -10.78 8.76
N LEU A 91 19.36 -11.31 8.48
CA LEU A 91 19.14 -12.04 7.24
C LEU A 91 19.34 -11.12 6.03
N THR A 92 20.01 -11.61 5.00
CA THR A 92 20.05 -10.97 3.68
C THR A 92 18.69 -11.03 3.00
N PRO A 93 18.41 -10.17 1.99
CA PRO A 93 17.17 -10.27 1.22
C PRO A 93 16.94 -11.67 0.65
N LYS A 94 17.99 -12.30 0.13
CA LYS A 94 17.92 -13.65 -0.44
C LYS A 94 17.58 -14.71 0.62
N GLN A 95 18.22 -14.68 1.78
CA GLN A 95 17.91 -15.64 2.86
C GLN A 95 16.47 -15.49 3.35
N LEU A 96 15.98 -14.26 3.49
CA LEU A 96 14.59 -14.04 3.86
C LEU A 96 13.62 -14.55 2.79
N TRP A 97 13.93 -14.32 1.51
CA TRP A 97 13.12 -14.81 0.40
C TRP A 97 13.06 -16.34 0.36
N ASP A 98 14.20 -17.01 0.50
CA ASP A 98 14.28 -18.47 0.45
C ASP A 98 13.57 -19.11 1.66
N GLY A 99 13.59 -18.43 2.83
CA GLY A 99 12.92 -18.86 4.05
C GLY A 99 11.50 -18.33 4.26
N ARG A 100 10.87 -17.74 3.23
CA ARG A 100 9.54 -17.13 3.37
C ARG A 100 8.46 -18.17 3.70
N ASP A 101 7.58 -17.81 4.63
CA ASP A 101 6.41 -18.63 4.97
C ASP A 101 5.27 -18.34 3.99
N LYS A 102 4.86 -19.32 3.18
CA LYS A 102 3.78 -19.14 2.19
C LYS A 102 2.41 -18.87 2.85
N GLY A 103 2.23 -19.17 4.14
CA GLY A 103 1.00 -18.89 4.87
C GLY A 103 0.85 -17.45 5.34
N ASP A 104 1.91 -16.64 5.28
CA ASP A 104 1.94 -15.29 5.83
C ASP A 104 1.53 -14.23 4.79
N ASP A 105 0.56 -13.39 5.17
CA ASP A 105 -0.07 -12.39 4.30
C ASP A 105 0.90 -11.39 3.69
N HIS A 106 2.08 -11.19 4.28
CA HIS A 106 3.11 -10.33 3.70
C HIS A 106 3.63 -10.88 2.37
N TRP A 107 3.50 -12.17 2.11
CA TRP A 107 3.97 -12.82 0.87
C TRP A 107 2.87 -13.07 -0.15
N LYS A 108 1.61 -12.81 0.22
CA LYS A 108 0.48 -12.88 -0.72
C LYS A 108 0.62 -11.77 -1.76
N SER A 109 0.18 -12.01 -2.99
CA SER A 109 0.15 -10.97 -4.01
C SER A 109 -0.86 -9.89 -3.63
N GLN A 110 -0.59 -8.64 -3.99
CA GLN A 110 -1.52 -7.54 -3.80
C GLN A 110 -2.80 -7.77 -4.60
N THR A 111 -2.72 -8.40 -5.78
CA THR A 111 -3.89 -8.82 -6.56
C THR A 111 -4.77 -9.82 -5.81
N SER A 112 -4.16 -10.78 -5.11
CA SER A 112 -4.88 -11.76 -4.29
C SER A 112 -5.57 -11.09 -3.10
N LEU A 113 -4.92 -10.10 -2.48
CA LEU A 113 -5.47 -9.33 -1.37
C LEU A 113 -6.59 -8.37 -1.81
N LEU A 114 -6.53 -7.85 -3.04
CA LEU A 114 -7.62 -7.06 -3.63
C LEU A 114 -8.89 -7.89 -3.79
N GLY A 115 -8.76 -9.15 -4.22
CA GLY A 115 -9.85 -10.13 -4.28
C GLY A 115 -11.12 -9.60 -4.97
N GLY A 116 -12.27 -9.79 -4.31
CA GLY A 116 -13.58 -9.38 -4.85
C GLY A 116 -13.80 -7.87 -4.97
N LEU A 117 -12.90 -7.03 -4.42
CA LEU A 117 -13.03 -5.57 -4.53
C LEU A 117 -12.56 -5.05 -5.90
N ARG A 118 -11.96 -5.89 -6.74
CA ARG A 118 -11.34 -5.48 -8.01
C ARG A 118 -12.28 -4.67 -8.90
N GLU A 119 -13.56 -4.99 -8.94
CA GLU A 119 -14.53 -4.33 -9.83
C GLU A 119 -14.95 -2.93 -9.35
N GLN A 120 -14.81 -2.63 -8.06
CA GLN A 120 -15.17 -1.33 -7.47
C GLN A 120 -13.97 -0.52 -6.99
N ALA A 121 -12.75 -1.04 -7.17
CA ALA A 121 -11.51 -0.42 -6.71
C ALA A 121 -10.89 0.50 -7.76
N THR A 122 -10.60 1.73 -7.35
CA THR A 122 -9.62 2.59 -8.01
C THR A 122 -8.24 2.25 -7.48
N ILE A 123 -7.35 1.79 -8.35
CA ILE A 123 -6.02 1.32 -7.98
C ILE A 123 -5.03 2.47 -8.18
N VAL A 124 -4.30 2.85 -7.13
CA VAL A 124 -3.37 3.99 -7.14
C VAL A 124 -2.00 3.57 -6.63
N ARG A 125 -0.94 4.00 -7.32
CA ARG A 125 0.43 3.73 -6.88
C ARG A 125 0.75 4.56 -5.64
N LEU A 126 1.48 3.98 -4.69
CA LEU A 126 1.83 4.63 -3.44
C LEU A 126 2.51 5.98 -3.68
N GLU A 127 3.43 6.07 -4.64
CA GLU A 127 4.14 7.29 -4.99
C GLU A 127 3.25 8.39 -5.62
N ASP A 128 2.10 8.02 -6.18
CA ASP A 128 1.14 8.96 -6.77
C ASP A 128 0.01 9.33 -5.81
N LEU A 129 -0.05 8.67 -4.64
CA LEU A 129 -1.21 8.73 -3.74
C LEU A 129 -1.52 10.14 -3.26
N SER A 130 -0.51 10.92 -2.80
CA SER A 130 -0.75 12.30 -2.34
C SER A 130 -1.31 13.17 -3.46
N THR A 131 -0.82 13.00 -4.69
CA THR A 131 -1.32 13.76 -5.84
C THR A 131 -2.75 13.38 -6.17
N TYR A 132 -3.05 12.09 -6.24
CA TYR A 132 -4.41 11.59 -6.44
C TYR A 132 -5.37 12.10 -5.36
N TRP A 133 -4.95 12.00 -4.09
CA TRP A 133 -5.73 12.44 -2.94
C TRP A 133 -6.10 13.93 -3.01
N ARG A 134 -5.15 14.80 -3.36
CA ARG A 134 -5.42 16.24 -3.52
C ARG A 134 -6.40 16.56 -4.66
N HIS A 135 -6.46 15.73 -5.70
CA HIS A 135 -7.38 15.96 -6.83
C HIS A 135 -8.78 15.45 -6.53
N MET A 136 -8.89 14.31 -5.85
CA MET A 136 -10.17 13.65 -5.62
C MET A 136 -10.93 14.21 -4.42
N THR A 137 -10.31 15.13 -3.69
CA THR A 137 -10.75 15.45 -2.34
C THR A 137 -10.43 16.89 -1.95
N PRO A 138 -11.19 17.50 -1.01
CA PRO A 138 -10.89 18.83 -0.50
C PRO A 138 -9.73 18.85 0.52
N SER A 139 -9.12 17.69 0.80
CA SER A 139 -8.00 17.55 1.76
C SER A 139 -6.78 18.34 1.30
N LYS A 140 -6.06 18.90 2.28
CA LYS A 140 -4.75 19.54 2.07
C LYS A 140 -3.59 18.71 2.60
N VAL A 141 -3.88 17.54 3.19
CA VAL A 141 -2.84 16.69 3.75
C VAL A 141 -2.11 15.94 2.65
N ASP A 142 -0.78 16.01 2.74
CA ASP A 142 0.09 15.19 1.93
C ASP A 142 0.17 13.79 2.55
N LEU A 143 -0.54 12.85 1.92
CA LEU A 143 -0.43 11.45 2.31
C LEU A 143 1.02 10.96 2.11
N PRO A 144 1.58 10.23 3.09
CA PRO A 144 2.95 9.75 3.03
C PRO A 144 3.10 8.75 1.88
N HIS A 145 3.90 9.16 0.90
CA HIS A 145 4.10 8.45 -0.38
C HIS A 145 5.58 8.18 -0.66
N LEU A 146 6.50 8.71 0.18
CA LEU A 146 7.93 8.61 -0.06
C LEU A 146 8.48 7.25 0.37
N ASN A 147 9.11 6.56 -0.57
CA ASN A 147 9.94 5.38 -0.32
C ASN A 147 11.26 5.79 0.37
N TRP A 148 11.23 6.21 1.64
CA TRP A 148 12.46 6.46 2.44
C TRP A 148 13.30 5.18 2.64
N THR A 149 12.75 4.04 2.21
CA THR A 149 13.45 2.75 2.12
C THR A 149 14.27 2.57 0.83
N ALA A 150 14.45 3.60 -0.01
CA ALA A 150 15.15 3.47 -1.30
C ALA A 150 16.56 4.05 -1.34
N SER A 151 17.12 4.58 -0.25
CA SER A 151 18.40 5.31 -0.32
C SER A 151 19.56 4.47 -0.87
N GLU A 152 19.59 3.15 -0.62
CA GLU A 152 20.52 2.22 -1.25
C GLU A 152 19.86 0.85 -1.47
N TRP A 153 20.00 0.30 -2.68
CA TRP A 153 19.64 -1.09 -2.97
C TRP A 153 20.70 -2.00 -2.34
N PRO A 154 20.33 -3.03 -1.56
CA PRO A 154 21.31 -3.94 -0.99
C PRO A 154 22.06 -4.66 -2.13
N VAL A 155 23.36 -4.88 -1.93
CA VAL A 155 24.29 -5.45 -2.93
C VAL A 155 23.80 -6.81 -3.44
N GLU A 156 23.03 -7.55 -2.63
CA GLU A 156 22.48 -8.86 -2.93
C GLU A 156 21.23 -8.84 -3.84
N LEU A 157 20.68 -7.67 -4.18
CA LEU A 157 19.61 -7.52 -5.17
C LEU A 157 20.17 -7.43 -6.59
N ASP A 158 20.75 -8.54 -7.06
CA ASP A 158 21.15 -8.65 -8.46
C ASP A 158 19.93 -8.75 -9.40
N ARG A 159 20.14 -8.52 -10.71
CA ARG A 159 19.08 -8.60 -11.72
C ARG A 159 18.37 -9.95 -11.74
N LYS A 160 19.08 -11.03 -11.43
CA LYS A 160 18.52 -12.39 -11.42
C LYS A 160 17.54 -12.56 -10.25
N PHE A 161 17.87 -12.01 -9.09
CA PHE A 161 17.02 -12.04 -7.91
C PHE A 161 15.82 -11.12 -8.05
N VAL A 162 16.01 -9.92 -8.62
CA VAL A 162 14.91 -9.04 -9.02
C VAL A 162 13.94 -9.78 -9.95
N GLY A 163 14.44 -10.41 -11.01
CA GLY A 163 13.60 -11.16 -11.95
C GLY A 163 12.82 -12.30 -11.28
N LYS A 164 13.35 -12.93 -10.22
CA LYS A 164 12.61 -13.93 -9.44
C LYS A 164 11.45 -13.31 -8.66
N ILE A 165 11.68 -12.17 -8.02
CA ILE A 165 10.63 -11.43 -7.28
C ILE A 165 9.55 -10.99 -8.26
N GLU A 166 9.95 -10.42 -9.40
CA GLU A 166 9.03 -9.94 -10.43
C GLU A 166 8.20 -11.07 -11.04
N THR A 167 8.83 -12.22 -11.33
CA THR A 167 8.11 -13.41 -11.82
C THR A 167 7.11 -13.93 -10.79
N TYR A 168 7.48 -13.96 -9.50
CA TYR A 168 6.59 -14.42 -8.44
C TYR A 168 5.39 -13.47 -8.25
N TYR A 169 5.58 -12.17 -8.47
CA TYR A 169 4.56 -11.13 -8.35
C TYR A 169 4.11 -10.57 -9.71
N ALA A 170 4.09 -11.39 -10.77
CA ALA A 170 3.81 -10.91 -12.13
C ALA A 170 2.47 -10.16 -12.23
N ASP A 171 1.41 -10.69 -11.62
CA ASP A 171 0.09 -10.06 -11.60
C ASP A 171 0.09 -8.70 -10.85
N ASP A 172 0.90 -8.58 -9.80
CA ASP A 172 1.05 -7.30 -9.08
C ASP A 172 1.78 -6.28 -9.96
N ILE A 173 2.73 -6.71 -10.80
CA ILE A 173 3.42 -5.82 -11.74
C ILE A 173 2.43 -5.31 -12.78
N GLU A 174 1.60 -6.19 -13.34
CA GLU A 174 0.56 -5.78 -14.29
C GLU A 174 -0.40 -4.79 -13.64
N MET A 175 -0.89 -5.10 -12.43
CA MET A 175 -1.76 -4.22 -11.66
C MET A 175 -1.11 -2.88 -11.35
N TYR A 176 0.16 -2.88 -10.92
CA TYR A 176 0.90 -1.65 -10.61
C TYR A 176 1.15 -0.80 -11.87
N ASN A 177 1.43 -1.44 -13.02
CA ASN A 177 1.63 -0.73 -14.28
C ASN A 177 0.34 -0.15 -14.86
N GLY A 178 -0.80 -0.81 -14.61
CA GLY A 178 -2.14 -0.35 -14.98
C GLY A 178 -2.81 0.56 -13.94
N ALA A 179 -2.22 0.72 -12.75
CA ALA A 179 -2.71 1.62 -11.73
C ALA A 179 -2.72 3.07 -12.23
N VAL A 180 -3.58 3.90 -11.65
CA VAL A 180 -3.66 5.32 -11.95
C VAL A 180 -2.28 5.94 -11.79
N LYS A 181 -1.73 6.43 -12.91
CA LYS A 181 -0.51 7.20 -12.95
C LYS A 181 -0.87 8.67 -12.96
N TRP A 182 -0.70 9.33 -11.83
CA TRP A 182 -0.76 10.79 -11.82
C TRP A 182 0.64 11.30 -12.09
N LEU A 183 0.93 11.62 -13.35
CA LEU A 183 2.11 12.41 -13.66
C LEU A 183 1.99 13.67 -12.81
N SER A 184 3.01 13.94 -11.99
CA SER A 184 3.23 15.24 -11.38
C SER A 184 3.25 16.26 -12.52
N MET A 185 2.08 16.82 -12.83
CA MET A 185 1.95 17.77 -13.91
C MET A 185 2.88 18.93 -13.58
N HIS A 186 3.80 19.15 -14.52
CA HIS A 186 4.84 20.15 -14.49
C HIS A 186 4.41 21.44 -13.77
N PRO A 187 5.21 21.95 -12.80
CA PRO A 187 5.03 23.28 -12.22
C PRO A 187 5.07 24.43 -13.25
N GLN A 188 5.37 24.11 -14.52
CA GLN A 188 5.59 25.08 -15.60
C GLN A 188 4.30 25.60 -16.26
N LEU A 189 3.11 25.12 -15.85
CA LEU A 189 1.82 25.64 -16.31
C LEU A 189 1.12 26.56 -15.29
N LEU A 190 1.81 26.95 -14.22
CA LEU A 190 1.43 28.10 -13.39
C LEU A 190 2.22 29.33 -13.85
N LYS A 191 1.77 29.93 -14.95
CA LYS A 191 2.08 31.32 -15.34
C LYS A 191 0.80 32.02 -15.75
#